data_AF-A0A6V7NGA4-F1
#
_entry.id   AF-A0A6V7NGA4-F1
#
_cell.length_a   1.000
_cell.length_b   1.000
_cell.length_c   1.000
_cell.angle_alpha   90.00
_cell.angle_beta   90.00
_cell.angle_gamma   90.00
#
_symmetry.space_group_name_H-M   'P 1'
#
loop_
_entity.id
_entity.type
_entity.pdbx_description
1 polymer ?
#
loop_
_entity_poly.entity_id
_entity_poly.type
_entity_poly.pdbx_seq_one_letter_code
_entity_poly.pdbx_strand_id
1 'polypeptide(L)'
;MNNISFVLPSSFSLLQAHQQGISGVFTTDFPAVPPVQFDYTAKNISRALWQPIAATKLYKLKFGSVVQVVLQGTNIFGAEHHPIHIHGYDFYILAEGFGNFNAKKDTAKFNLVDPPRRNTVGVPVNGWAVIRFVANNPGVWLVHCHLEVHITWGLAMAFLVENGLGELQSLEPPPADLPVC
;
A
#
# COMPACT_ATOMS: atom_id res chain seq x y z
N MET A 1 -6.06 1.35 4.98
CA MET A 1 -4.68 1.78 5.31
C MET A 1 -4.65 3.30 5.49
N ASN A 2 -3.83 3.86 6.40
CA ASN A 2 -3.79 5.31 6.73
C ASN A 2 -5.18 5.95 6.95
N ASN A 3 -6.04 5.26 7.72
CA ASN A 3 -7.43 5.65 8.02
C ASN A 3 -8.40 5.72 6.80
N ILE A 4 -7.99 5.19 5.66
CA ILE A 4 -8.86 4.97 4.50
C ILE A 4 -9.23 3.49 4.43
N SER A 5 -10.54 3.19 4.41
CA SER A 5 -11.06 1.86 4.07
C SER A 5 -11.31 1.84 2.57
N PHE A 6 -10.57 0.99 1.87
CA PHE A 6 -10.60 0.94 0.41
C PHE A 6 -11.91 0.35 -0.10
N VAL A 7 -12.55 1.08 -1.01
CA VAL A 7 -13.77 0.61 -1.70
C VAL A 7 -13.39 0.18 -3.11
N LEU A 8 -13.69 -1.07 -3.46
CA LEU A 8 -13.53 -1.56 -4.82
C LEU A 8 -14.54 -0.85 -5.75
N PRO A 9 -14.10 -0.29 -6.90
CA PRO A 9 -15.02 0.32 -7.84
C PRO A 9 -15.90 -0.75 -8.51
N SER A 10 -17.13 -0.38 -8.85
CA SER A 10 -18.12 -1.27 -9.49
C SER A 10 -18.39 -0.95 -10.95
N SER A 11 -18.06 0.26 -11.42
CA SER A 11 -18.37 0.72 -12.78
C SER A 11 -17.22 0.51 -13.78
N PHE A 12 -15.98 0.66 -13.32
CA PHE A 12 -14.77 0.49 -14.12
C PHE A 12 -13.65 -0.04 -13.24
N SER A 13 -12.80 -0.90 -13.80
CA SER A 13 -11.55 -1.26 -13.12
C SER A 13 -10.64 -0.02 -12.97
N LEU A 14 -9.80 0.00 -11.95
CA LEU A 14 -8.87 1.11 -11.72
C LEU A 14 -7.93 1.34 -12.90
N LEU A 15 -7.44 0.24 -13.52
CA LEU A 15 -6.53 0.31 -14.65
C LEU A 15 -7.23 0.86 -15.90
N GLN A 16 -8.45 0.40 -16.19
CA GLN A 16 -9.25 0.93 -17.28
C GLN A 16 -9.54 2.41 -17.09
N ALA A 17 -9.97 2.80 -15.89
CA ALA A 17 -10.25 4.21 -15.58
C ALA A 17 -9.01 5.09 -15.73
N HIS A 18 -7.83 4.59 -15.32
CA HIS A 18 -6.58 5.29 -15.55
C HIS A 18 -6.23 5.43 -17.04
N GLN A 19 -6.29 4.31 -17.79
CA GLN A 19 -5.86 4.27 -19.19
C GLN A 19 -6.79 5.06 -20.13
N GLN A 20 -8.10 5.08 -19.84
CA GLN A 20 -9.11 5.77 -20.63
C GLN A 20 -9.43 7.18 -20.09
N GLY A 21 -8.80 7.62 -19.00
CA GLY A 21 -9.03 8.94 -18.41
C GLY A 21 -10.43 9.13 -17.82
N ILE A 22 -11.05 8.07 -17.30
CA ILE A 22 -12.41 8.10 -16.74
C ILE A 22 -12.38 8.77 -15.37
N SER A 23 -13.09 9.89 -15.23
CA SER A 23 -13.22 10.62 -13.96
C SER A 23 -14.21 9.95 -13.00
N GLY A 24 -14.01 10.14 -11.69
CA GLY A 24 -14.97 9.74 -10.66
C GLY A 24 -14.84 8.30 -10.15
N VAL A 25 -13.90 7.51 -10.67
CA VAL A 25 -13.65 6.13 -10.23
C VAL A 25 -12.72 6.09 -9.01
N PHE A 26 -11.68 6.93 -9.02
CA PHE A 26 -10.72 7.05 -7.91
C PHE A 26 -10.10 8.45 -7.88
N THR A 27 -9.41 8.76 -6.78
CA THR A 27 -8.51 9.92 -6.67
C THR A 27 -7.09 9.47 -6.36
N THR A 28 -6.09 10.31 -6.64
CA THR A 28 -4.65 10.00 -6.47
C THR A 28 -4.03 10.61 -5.21
N ASP A 29 -4.87 10.99 -4.25
CA ASP A 29 -4.52 11.69 -3.02
C ASP A 29 -4.48 10.76 -1.79
N PHE A 30 -4.14 9.48 -1.98
CA PHE A 30 -3.90 8.61 -0.84
C PHE A 30 -2.80 9.22 0.05
N PRO A 31 -3.02 9.36 1.37
CA PRO A 31 -2.09 10.07 2.22
C PRO A 31 -0.81 9.25 2.45
N ALA A 32 0.36 9.88 2.25
CA ALA A 32 1.67 9.23 2.47
C ALA A 32 1.91 8.85 3.95
N VAL A 33 1.28 9.58 4.86
CA VAL A 33 1.36 9.40 6.31
C VAL A 33 -0.04 9.35 6.90
N PRO A 34 -0.26 8.66 8.03
CA PRO A 34 -1.57 8.65 8.67
C PRO A 34 -2.02 10.07 9.04
N PRO A 35 -3.29 10.46 8.77
CA PRO A 35 -3.79 11.82 9.04
C PRO A 35 -3.72 12.22 10.53
N VAL A 36 -3.78 11.24 11.42
CA VAL A 36 -3.65 11.42 12.87
C VAL A 36 -2.55 10.51 13.38
N GLN A 37 -1.59 11.09 14.10
CA GLN A 37 -0.53 10.34 14.77
C GLN A 37 -0.92 10.11 16.24
N PHE A 38 -0.70 8.90 16.72
CA PHE A 38 -0.94 8.49 18.09
C PHE A 38 0.00 7.33 18.42
N ASP A 39 -0.03 6.84 19.67
CA ASP A 39 0.64 5.59 20.02
C ASP A 39 -0.12 4.41 19.41
N TYR A 40 0.30 3.98 18.22
CA TYR A 40 -0.36 2.94 17.42
C TYR A 40 -0.42 1.61 18.14
N THR A 41 0.57 1.32 18.99
CA THR A 41 0.69 0.07 19.74
C THR A 41 0.29 0.20 21.22
N ALA A 42 -0.40 1.28 21.59
CA ALA A 42 -0.93 1.45 22.94
C ALA A 42 -1.91 0.31 23.30
N LYS A 43 -1.98 -0.03 24.59
CA LYS A 43 -2.95 -1.01 25.10
C LYS A 43 -4.40 -0.49 25.03
N ASN A 44 -4.60 0.82 25.16
CA ASN A 44 -5.91 1.44 25.17
C ASN A 44 -5.93 2.58 24.15
N ILE A 45 -6.57 2.34 23.00
CA ILE A 45 -6.74 3.33 21.94
C ILE A 45 -8.17 3.85 21.98
N SER A 46 -8.31 5.18 21.97
CA SER A 46 -9.63 5.84 21.95
C SER A 46 -10.51 5.31 20.82
N ARG A 47 -11.76 4.97 21.15
CA ARG A 47 -12.77 4.51 20.17
C ARG A 47 -13.06 5.54 19.08
N ALA A 48 -12.78 6.82 19.32
CA ALA A 48 -12.91 7.86 18.31
C ALA A 48 -12.00 7.63 17.08
N LEU A 49 -10.94 6.83 17.22
CA LEU A 49 -9.99 6.52 16.15
C LEU A 49 -10.33 5.24 15.38
N TRP A 50 -11.40 4.52 15.77
CA TRP A 50 -11.67 3.18 15.24
C TRP A 50 -12.39 3.19 13.88
N GLN A 51 -12.96 4.33 13.50
CA GLN A 51 -13.76 4.44 12.28
C GLN A 51 -12.93 5.03 11.12
N PRO A 52 -12.57 4.23 10.11
CA PRO A 52 -11.96 4.75 8.89
C PRO A 52 -12.97 5.43 7.97
N ILE A 53 -12.46 6.17 6.99
CA ILE A 53 -13.26 6.79 5.93
C ILE A 53 -13.24 5.86 4.72
N ALA A 54 -14.42 5.49 4.22
CA ALA A 54 -14.55 4.71 3.00
C ALA A 54 -14.20 5.58 1.78
N ALA A 55 -13.23 5.17 0.97
CA ALA A 55 -12.87 5.85 -0.27
C ALA A 55 -12.02 4.96 -1.20
N THR A 56 -12.02 5.29 -2.49
CA THR A 56 -11.12 4.70 -3.50
C THR A 56 -9.99 5.68 -3.80
N LYS A 57 -8.93 5.64 -2.98
CA LYS A 57 -7.75 6.51 -3.09
C LYS A 57 -6.52 5.70 -3.48
N LEU A 58 -5.79 6.16 -4.48
CA LEU A 58 -4.54 5.58 -4.98
C LEU A 58 -3.36 6.47 -4.62
N TYR A 59 -2.18 5.88 -4.48
CA TYR A 59 -0.94 6.63 -4.29
C TYR A 59 -0.17 6.70 -5.61
N LYS A 60 0.01 7.91 -6.14
CA LYS A 60 0.71 8.14 -7.41
C LYS A 60 2.21 8.08 -7.23
N LEU A 61 2.89 7.29 -8.07
CA LEU A 61 4.32 7.11 -8.10
C LEU A 61 4.88 7.47 -9.47
N LYS A 62 5.98 8.21 -9.48
CA LYS A 62 6.74 8.47 -10.70
C LYS A 62 7.52 7.23 -11.09
N PHE A 63 7.54 6.91 -12.38
CA PHE A 63 8.38 5.83 -12.93
C PHE A 63 9.85 5.97 -12.48
N GLY A 64 10.45 4.87 -12.08
CA GLY A 64 11.85 4.78 -11.66
C GLY A 64 12.14 5.33 -10.26
N SER A 65 11.13 5.82 -9.53
CA SER A 65 11.32 6.27 -8.14
C SER A 65 11.68 5.11 -7.21
N VAL A 66 12.62 5.35 -6.29
CA VAL A 66 12.90 4.40 -5.20
C VAL A 66 11.91 4.68 -4.08
N VAL A 67 11.06 3.71 -3.81
CA VAL A 67 9.96 3.83 -2.84
C VAL A 67 10.32 3.05 -1.60
N GLN A 68 10.28 3.71 -0.44
CA GLN A 68 10.36 3.07 0.87
C GLN A 68 9.01 3.20 1.56
N VAL A 69 8.45 2.08 1.97
CA VAL A 69 7.18 2.02 2.70
C VAL A 69 7.45 1.54 4.11
N VAL A 70 6.94 2.28 5.09
CA VAL A 70 6.89 1.85 6.49
C VAL A 70 5.46 1.42 6.78
N LEU A 71 5.29 0.13 7.03
CA LEU A 71 4.02 -0.46 7.43
C LEU A 71 3.97 -0.50 8.94
N GLN A 72 3.00 0.17 9.55
CA GLN A 72 2.81 0.21 11.00
C GLN A 72 1.48 -0.48 11.34
N GLY A 73 1.56 -1.55 12.15
CA GLY A 73 0.38 -2.16 12.77
C GLY A 73 -0.20 -1.26 13.86
N THR A 74 -1.49 -1.36 14.10
CA THR A 74 -2.18 -0.65 15.20
C THR A 74 -2.92 -1.64 16.07
N ASN A 75 -3.18 -1.27 17.33
CA ASN A 75 -4.01 -2.06 18.24
C ASN A 75 -5.48 -1.67 18.22
N ILE A 76 -5.94 -0.94 17.19
CA ILE A 76 -7.36 -0.66 16.98
C ILE A 76 -8.07 -2.00 16.78
N PHE A 77 -9.15 -2.25 17.52
CA PHE A 77 -9.81 -3.56 17.73
C PHE A 77 -8.93 -4.62 18.42
N GLY A 78 -7.70 -4.82 17.96
CA GLY A 78 -6.73 -5.75 18.53
C GLY A 78 -5.44 -5.76 17.74
N ALA A 79 -4.34 -6.12 18.40
CA ALA A 79 -3.06 -6.29 17.71
C ALA A 79 -3.07 -7.60 16.91
N GLU A 80 -2.73 -7.53 15.63
CA GLU A 80 -2.70 -8.70 14.76
C GLU A 80 -1.49 -8.66 13.82
N HIS A 81 -1.09 -9.83 13.32
CA HIS A 81 -0.09 -9.96 12.28
C HIS A 81 -0.77 -9.85 10.90
N HIS A 82 -0.33 -8.90 10.09
CA HIS A 82 -0.92 -8.69 8.75
C HIS A 82 0.10 -9.01 7.65
N PRO A 83 -0.15 -10.04 6.81
CA PRO A 83 0.65 -10.27 5.61
C PRO A 83 0.27 -9.24 4.53
N ILE A 84 1.11 -8.23 4.31
CA ILE A 84 0.86 -7.20 3.29
C ILE A 84 1.54 -7.60 1.99
N HIS A 85 0.74 -7.76 0.95
CA HIS A 85 1.15 -8.12 -0.40
C HIS A 85 1.09 -6.91 -1.34
N ILE A 86 2.04 -6.82 -2.26
CA ILE A 86 2.09 -5.80 -3.33
C ILE A 86 2.09 -6.52 -4.68
N HIS A 87 1.11 -6.21 -5.52
CA HIS A 87 1.05 -6.71 -6.89
C HIS A 87 2.12 -6.04 -7.76
N GLY A 88 2.58 -6.73 -8.80
CA GLY A 88 3.52 -6.16 -9.79
C GLY A 88 4.95 -5.92 -9.30
N TYR A 89 5.24 -6.19 -8.02
CA TYR A 89 6.55 -5.98 -7.42
C TYR A 89 6.93 -7.11 -6.47
N ASP A 90 8.21 -7.48 -6.53
CA ASP A 90 8.91 -7.86 -5.31
C ASP A 90 9.55 -6.61 -4.70
N PHE A 91 9.78 -6.66 -3.39
CA PHE A 91 10.45 -5.65 -2.62
C PHE A 91 11.45 -6.29 -1.65
N TYR A 92 12.41 -5.48 -1.19
CA TYR A 92 13.34 -5.87 -0.14
C TYR A 92 12.75 -5.50 1.22
N ILE A 93 12.71 -6.46 2.15
CA ILE A 93 12.35 -6.19 3.55
C ILE A 93 13.62 -5.76 4.27
N LEU A 94 13.70 -4.49 4.63
CA LEU A 94 14.92 -3.90 5.21
C LEU A 94 15.00 -4.17 6.71
N ALA A 95 13.87 -4.08 7.42
CA ALA A 95 13.81 -4.34 8.85
C ALA A 95 12.36 -4.57 9.28
N GLU A 96 12.23 -5.28 10.40
CA GLU A 96 10.99 -5.43 11.15
C GLU A 96 11.27 -5.09 12.61
N GLY A 97 10.22 -4.70 13.34
CA GLY A 97 10.35 -4.39 14.76
C GLY A 97 9.01 -4.33 15.46
N PHE A 98 9.08 -4.16 16.78
CA PHE A 98 7.92 -4.00 17.64
C PHE A 98 7.78 -2.55 18.12
N GLY A 99 6.58 -2.20 18.56
CA GLY A 99 6.19 -0.85 18.99
C GLY A 99 5.87 0.07 17.82
N ASN A 100 5.97 1.38 18.07
CA ASN A 100 5.86 2.39 17.02
C ASN A 100 7.21 2.59 16.34
N PHE A 101 7.22 2.59 15.01
CA PHE A 101 8.42 2.89 14.23
C PHE A 101 8.98 4.27 14.58
N ASN A 102 10.28 4.34 14.84
CA ASN A 102 11.01 5.58 15.07
C ASN A 102 12.13 5.74 14.03
N ALA A 103 11.92 6.60 13.04
CA ALA A 103 12.88 6.85 11.96
C ALA A 103 14.28 7.28 12.44
N LYS A 104 14.40 7.93 13.61
CA LYS A 104 15.70 8.36 14.15
C LYS A 104 16.50 7.22 14.78
N LYS A 105 15.84 6.13 15.17
CA LYS A 105 16.46 4.99 15.88
C LYS A 105 16.49 3.73 15.04
N ASP A 106 15.37 3.42 14.38
CA ASP A 106 15.16 2.12 13.74
C ASP A 106 15.77 2.02 12.34
N THR A 107 16.10 3.15 11.70
CA THR A 107 16.83 3.16 10.42
C THR A 107 18.21 2.51 10.52
N ALA A 108 18.84 2.57 11.70
CA ALA A 108 20.10 1.87 11.97
C ALA A 108 19.97 0.34 11.96
N LYS A 109 18.74 -0.20 12.01
CA LYS A 109 18.48 -1.64 11.95
C LYS A 109 18.34 -2.18 10.53
N PHE A 110 18.36 -1.31 9.52
CA PHE A 110 18.10 -1.73 8.14
C PHE A 110 19.21 -2.67 7.67
N ASN A 111 18.82 -3.86 7.23
CA ASN A 111 19.69 -4.70 6.41
C ASN A 111 19.76 -4.10 5.00
N LEU A 112 20.90 -3.49 4.69
CA LEU A 112 21.19 -2.91 3.37
C LEU A 112 22.20 -3.74 2.56
N VAL A 113 22.57 -4.93 3.05
CA VAL A 113 23.58 -5.79 2.43
C VAL A 113 22.88 -6.92 1.68
N ASP A 114 22.04 -7.69 2.36
CA ASP A 114 21.36 -8.88 1.83
C ASP A 114 19.91 -9.01 2.33
N PRO A 115 19.08 -7.95 2.27
CA PRO A 115 17.69 -8.04 2.70
C PRO A 115 16.91 -9.07 1.86
N PRO A 116 15.99 -9.84 2.48
CA PRO A 116 15.18 -10.79 1.74
C PRO A 116 14.28 -10.04 0.74
N ARG A 117 14.22 -10.57 -0.49
CA ARG A 117 13.33 -10.11 -1.55
C ARG A 117 12.06 -10.95 -1.56
N ARG A 118 10.90 -10.31 -1.36
CA ARG A 118 9.58 -10.94 -1.26
C ARG A 118 8.52 -10.08 -1.94
N ASN A 119 7.37 -10.65 -2.27
CA ASN A 119 6.18 -9.89 -2.68
C ASN A 119 5.17 -9.68 -1.53
N THR A 120 5.40 -10.34 -0.40
CA THR A 120 4.55 -10.29 0.78
C THR A 120 5.43 -10.18 2.03
N VAL A 121 5.11 -9.25 2.93
CA VAL A 121 5.79 -9.04 4.21
C VAL A 121 4.81 -9.21 5.35
N GLY A 122 5.23 -9.93 6.40
CA GLY A 122 4.49 -9.96 7.65
C GLY A 122 4.71 -8.66 8.40
N VAL A 123 3.65 -7.92 8.73
CA VAL A 123 3.73 -6.85 9.72
C VAL A 123 3.55 -7.50 11.09
N PRO A 124 4.54 -7.45 12.00
CA PRO A 124 4.44 -8.13 13.29
C PRO A 124 3.29 -7.62 14.15
N VAL A 125 2.74 -8.51 15.00
CA VAL A 125 1.79 -8.12 16.06
C VAL A 125 2.43 -7.03 16.92
N ASN A 126 1.72 -5.92 17.17
CA ASN A 126 2.26 -4.74 17.86
C ASN A 126 3.55 -4.20 17.22
N GLY A 127 3.66 -4.17 15.88
CA GLY A 127 4.93 -3.86 15.24
C GLY A 127 4.83 -3.17 13.90
N TRP A 128 5.98 -3.14 13.23
CA TRP A 128 6.18 -2.46 11.96
C TRP A 128 7.14 -3.25 11.07
N ALA A 129 7.04 -3.01 9.76
CA ALA A 129 7.96 -3.52 8.75
C ALA A 129 8.34 -2.39 7.78
N VAL A 130 9.59 -2.39 7.31
CA VAL A 130 10.08 -1.44 6.31
C VAL A 130 10.47 -2.20 5.06
N ILE A 131 9.89 -1.79 3.93
CA ILE A 131 10.19 -2.37 2.63
C ILE A 131 10.68 -1.31 1.65
N ARG A 132 11.45 -1.73 0.64
CA ARG A 132 11.92 -0.85 -0.43
C ARG A 132 11.87 -1.54 -1.79
N PHE A 133 11.42 -0.81 -2.80
CA PHE A 133 11.40 -1.24 -4.19
C PHE A 133 11.63 -0.06 -5.12
N VAL A 134 11.80 -0.33 -6.41
CA VAL A 134 11.87 0.69 -7.46
C VAL A 134 10.55 0.63 -8.24
N ALA A 135 9.83 1.73 -8.37
CA ALA A 135 8.57 1.81 -9.11
C ALA A 135 8.82 1.87 -10.63
N ASN A 136 9.30 0.77 -11.21
CA ASN A 136 9.69 0.64 -12.62
C ASN A 136 8.71 -0.19 -13.46
N ASN A 137 7.51 -0.45 -12.94
CA ASN A 137 6.45 -1.19 -13.61
C ASN A 137 5.20 -0.28 -13.73
N PRO A 138 4.96 0.38 -14.89
CA PRO A 138 3.82 1.27 -15.09
C PRO A 138 2.50 0.53 -14.98
N GLY A 139 1.48 1.18 -14.43
CA GLY A 139 0.15 0.59 -14.26
C GLY A 139 -0.46 0.86 -12.89
N VAL A 140 -1.47 0.05 -12.53
CA VAL A 140 -2.16 0.14 -11.25
C VAL A 140 -1.97 -1.16 -10.46
N TRP A 141 -1.36 -1.06 -9.28
CA TRP A 141 -0.90 -2.21 -8.50
C TRP A 141 -1.53 -2.24 -7.13
N LEU A 142 -2.33 -3.28 -6.86
CA LEU A 142 -3.01 -3.44 -5.59
C LEU A 142 -2.01 -3.74 -4.47
N VAL A 143 -2.20 -3.10 -3.33
CA VAL A 143 -1.49 -3.35 -2.07
C VAL A 143 -2.53 -3.69 -1.03
N HIS A 144 -2.46 -4.88 -0.44
CA HIS A 144 -3.50 -5.33 0.47
C HIS A 144 -3.00 -6.33 1.50
N CYS A 145 -3.74 -6.46 2.60
CA CYS A 145 -3.58 -7.60 3.49
C CYS A 145 -4.05 -8.88 2.78
N HIS A 146 -3.27 -9.94 2.89
CA HIS A 146 -3.53 -11.24 2.25
C HIS A 146 -4.43 -12.15 3.11
N LEU A 147 -5.11 -11.57 4.10
CA LEU A 147 -6.24 -12.19 4.80
C LEU A 147 -7.52 -11.72 4.09
N GLU A 148 -8.27 -12.65 3.52
CA GLU A 148 -9.42 -12.37 2.64
C GLU A 148 -10.49 -11.49 3.31
N VAL A 149 -10.73 -11.70 4.60
CA VAL A 149 -11.64 -10.88 5.40
C VAL A 149 -11.18 -9.42 5.51
N HIS A 150 -9.87 -9.17 5.56
CA HIS A 150 -9.36 -7.79 5.70
C HIS A 150 -9.33 -7.04 4.38
N ILE A 151 -9.04 -7.70 3.25
CA ILE A 151 -9.15 -7.04 1.95
C ILE A 151 -10.61 -6.64 1.68
N THR A 152 -11.58 -7.48 2.03
CA THR A 152 -13.02 -7.16 1.87
C THR A 152 -13.50 -6.07 2.82
N TRP A 153 -12.88 -5.91 4.00
CA TRP A 153 -13.11 -4.75 4.90
C TRP A 153 -12.36 -3.47 4.47
N GLY A 154 -11.54 -3.53 3.41
CA GLY A 154 -10.86 -2.37 2.86
C GLY A 154 -9.45 -2.12 3.41
N LEU A 155 -8.78 -3.13 3.99
CA LEU A 155 -7.34 -3.07 4.30
C LEU A 155 -6.50 -3.21 3.02
N ALA A 156 -6.70 -2.25 2.12
CA ALA A 156 -6.07 -2.17 0.82
C ALA A 156 -5.81 -0.71 0.40
N MET A 157 -5.10 -0.54 -0.71
CA MET A 157 -4.87 0.66 -1.51
C MET A 157 -4.32 0.21 -2.87
N ALA A 158 -4.14 1.10 -3.84
CA ALA A 158 -3.37 0.77 -5.05
C ALA A 158 -2.32 1.85 -5.40
N PHE A 159 -1.15 1.43 -5.86
CA PHE A 159 -0.17 2.33 -6.44
C PHE A 159 -0.56 2.60 -7.89
N LEU A 160 -0.52 3.86 -8.30
CA LEU A 160 -0.59 4.25 -9.70
C LEU A 160 0.81 4.65 -10.14
N VAL A 161 1.47 3.82 -10.93
CA VAL A 161 2.82 4.08 -11.43
C VAL A 161 2.70 4.66 -12.82
N GLU A 162 3.19 5.89 -12.98
CA GLU A 162 3.18 6.59 -14.27
C GLU A 162 4.04 5.88 -15.32
N ASN A 163 3.78 6.19 -16.60
CA ASN A 163 4.69 5.83 -17.68
C ASN A 163 6.04 6.55 -17.52
N GLY A 164 7.11 5.88 -17.95
CA GLY A 164 8.42 6.47 -18.19
C GLY A 164 8.51 7.13 -19.57
N LEU A 165 9.73 7.26 -20.09
CA LEU A 165 9.99 7.94 -21.36
C LEU A 165 9.92 7.01 -22.56
N GLY A 166 10.28 5.74 -22.37
CA GLY A 166 10.32 4.75 -23.44
C GLY A 166 9.01 4.00 -23.63
N GLU A 167 8.86 3.38 -24.81
CA GLU A 167 7.77 2.45 -25.12
C GLU A 167 7.73 1.29 -24.11
N LEU A 168 8.89 0.68 -23.82
CA LEU A 168 9.04 -0.38 -22.81
C LEU A 168 8.88 0.10 -21.35
N GLN A 169 8.66 1.40 -21.15
CA GLN A 169 8.40 2.01 -19.86
C GLN A 169 6.97 2.54 -19.80
N SER A 170 6.11 2.14 -20.72
CA SER A 170 4.72 2.60 -20.81
C SER A 170 3.77 1.43 -20.73
N LEU A 171 2.56 1.68 -20.21
CA LEU A 171 1.50 0.70 -20.20
C LEU A 171 1.09 0.32 -21.63
N GLU A 172 0.97 -0.98 -21.89
CA GLU A 172 0.47 -1.51 -23.15
C GLU A 172 -1.03 -1.21 -23.34
N PRO A 173 -1.52 -1.15 -24.60
CA PRO A 173 -2.96 -1.08 -24.86
C PRO A 173 -3.70 -2.29 -24.22
N PRO A 174 -4.96 -2.12 -23.81
CA PRO A 174 -5.70 -3.24 -23.25
C PRO A 174 -5.92 -4.31 -24.32
N PRO A 175 -6.01 -5.60 -23.94
CA PRO A 175 -6.33 -6.66 -24.89
C PRO A 175 -7.75 -6.46 -25.46
N ALA A 176 -7.96 -6.91 -26.70
CA ALA A 176 -9.22 -6.69 -27.42
C ALA A 176 -10.44 -7.40 -26.79
N ASP A 177 -10.18 -8.42 -25.97
CA ASP A 177 -11.16 -9.22 -25.24
C ASP A 177 -11.25 -8.86 -23.76
N LEU A 178 -10.75 -7.67 -23.35
CA LEU A 178 -10.90 -7.18 -21.98
C LEU A 178 -12.39 -7.21 -21.56
N PRO A 179 -12.74 -7.89 -20.46
CA PRO A 179 -14.13 -7.98 -20.01
C PRO A 179 -14.75 -6.61 -19.76
N VAL A 180 -16.01 -6.45 -20.18
CA VAL A 180 -16.79 -5.25 -19.93
C VAL A 180 -17.21 -5.21 -18.45
N CYS A 181 -17.03 -4.06 -17.82
CA CYS A 181 -17.45 -3.80 -16.43
C CYS A 181 -18.97 -3.61 -16.33
#